data_AF-A0A2X2VLU3-F1
#
_entry.id   AF-A0A2X2VLU3-F1
#
_cell.length_a   1.000
_cell.length_b   1.000
_cell.length_c   1.000
_cell.angle_alpha   90.00
_cell.angle_beta   90.00
_cell.angle_gamma   90.00
#
_symmetry.space_group_name_H-M   'P 1'
#
loop_
_entity.id
_entity.type
_entity.pdbx_description
1 polymer ?
#
loop_
_entity_poly.entity_id
_entity_poly.type
_entity_poly.pdbx_seq_one_letter_code
_entity_poly.pdbx_strand_id
1 'polypeptide(L)'
;MFSKDDPENKSPDFPLKKYHGRIEINKALEVGNCRVHYSLDYAFQTPVEVLNRVKDNTLLWIDNQNSLLGFSDQKKTLLVPLNKINGIEIQNMLKGKGPAESCLWIYLYKKSFVTLSISPEIYYFDQYADDIHKTTGFTVTFSPEFYNA
;
A
#
# COMPACT_ATOMS: atom_id res chain seq x y z
N MET A 1 -29.27 -14.62 11.16
CA MET A 1 -28.70 -15.84 10.55
C MET A 1 -27.55 -15.36 9.68
N PHE A 2 -26.31 -15.59 10.14
CA PHE A 2 -25.11 -15.06 9.51
C PHE A 2 -24.90 -15.70 8.14
N SER A 3 -24.88 -14.89 7.08
CA SER A 3 -24.38 -15.34 5.78
C SER A 3 -22.88 -15.62 5.93
N LYS A 4 -22.49 -16.87 5.67
CA LYS A 4 -21.14 -17.41 5.77
C LYS A 4 -20.25 -17.07 4.57
N ASP A 5 -20.56 -16.00 3.85
CA ASP A 5 -19.79 -15.58 2.69
C ASP A 5 -19.36 -14.14 2.91
N ASP A 6 -18.26 -13.99 3.65
CA ASP A 6 -17.43 -12.79 3.57
C ASP A 6 -16.71 -12.85 2.20
N PRO A 7 -17.10 -12.04 1.20
CA PRO A 7 -16.54 -12.13 -0.14
C PRO A 7 -15.07 -11.68 -0.20
N GLU A 8 -14.51 -11.16 0.89
CA GLU A 8 -13.16 -10.58 0.90
C GLU A 8 -12.01 -11.57 1.07
N ASN A 9 -12.30 -12.84 1.37
CA ASN A 9 -11.25 -13.85 1.60
C ASN A 9 -10.92 -14.71 0.38
N LYS A 10 -11.42 -14.33 -0.80
CA LYS A 10 -10.93 -14.84 -2.09
C LYS A 10 -10.22 -13.70 -2.80
N SER A 11 -8.96 -13.45 -2.44
CA SER A 11 -8.06 -12.86 -3.43
C SER A 11 -8.15 -13.79 -4.64
N PRO A 12 -8.63 -13.33 -5.80
CA PRO A 12 -8.63 -14.20 -6.96
C PRO A 12 -7.18 -14.67 -7.15
N ASP A 13 -7.00 -15.98 -7.30
CA ASP A 13 -5.72 -16.66 -7.48
C ASP A 13 -5.16 -16.33 -8.87
N PHE A 14 -5.07 -15.03 -9.19
CA PHE A 14 -4.39 -14.58 -10.38
C PHE A 14 -2.90 -14.71 -10.11
N PRO A 15 -2.17 -15.47 -10.94
CA PRO A 15 -0.75 -15.62 -10.77
C PRO A 15 -0.11 -14.23 -10.84
N LEU A 16 0.50 -13.81 -9.73
CA LEU A 16 1.26 -12.56 -9.69
C LEU A 16 2.38 -12.62 -10.73
N LYS A 17 2.51 -11.54 -11.51
CA LYS A 17 3.55 -11.43 -12.52
C LYS A 17 4.92 -11.37 -11.82
N LYS A 18 5.96 -11.88 -12.47
CA LYS A 18 7.35 -11.66 -12.04
C LYS A 18 7.84 -10.33 -12.59
N TYR A 19 8.50 -9.55 -11.75
CA TYR A 19 9.25 -8.38 -12.19
C TYR A 19 10.66 -8.83 -12.58
N HIS A 20 11.13 -8.42 -13.76
CA HIS A 20 12.43 -8.84 -14.31
C HIS A 20 13.49 -7.74 -14.24
N GLY A 21 13.13 -6.52 -13.85
CA GLY A 21 14.11 -5.46 -13.62
C GLY A 21 14.87 -5.71 -12.31
N ARG A 22 16.10 -5.21 -12.25
CA ARG A 22 16.88 -5.21 -11.02
C ARG A 22 16.36 -4.11 -10.10
N ILE A 23 15.96 -4.45 -8.88
CA ILE A 23 15.52 -3.47 -7.88
C ILE A 23 16.72 -2.91 -7.10
N GLU A 24 16.78 -1.60 -6.97
CA GLU A 24 17.71 -0.91 -6.08
C GLU A 24 16.95 0.00 -5.10
N ILE A 25 16.81 -0.46 -3.86
CA ILE A 25 16.11 0.30 -2.83
C ILE A 25 17.01 1.44 -2.32
N ASN A 26 16.69 2.69 -2.70
CA ASN A 26 17.41 3.89 -2.26
C ASN A 26 16.96 4.38 -0.88
N LYS A 27 15.64 4.37 -0.65
CA LYS A 27 15.02 4.77 0.63
C LYS A 27 13.90 3.78 0.95
N ALA A 28 13.70 3.49 2.23
CA ALA A 28 12.65 2.59 2.68
C ALA A 28 12.12 2.99 4.05
N LEU A 29 10.86 2.65 4.29
CA LEU A 29 10.12 2.83 5.52
C LEU A 29 9.36 1.54 5.82
N GLU A 30 9.58 0.98 7.01
CA GLU A 30 8.76 -0.12 7.51
C GLU A 30 7.45 0.44 8.08
N VAL A 31 6.31 -0.08 7.63
CA VAL A 31 4.95 0.35 8.02
C VAL A 31 4.15 -0.86 8.51
N GLY A 32 4.57 -1.42 9.66
CA GLY A 32 3.93 -2.53 10.39
C GLY A 32 3.35 -3.65 9.53
N ASN A 33 2.32 -4.36 10.00
CA ASN A 33 1.70 -5.45 9.25
C ASN A 33 0.42 -4.96 8.54
N CYS A 34 0.60 -4.17 7.49
CA CYS A 34 -0.50 -3.62 6.70
C CYS A 34 -0.94 -4.57 5.58
N ARG A 35 -2.24 -4.54 5.24
CA ARG A 35 -2.76 -5.17 4.04
C ARG A 35 -2.35 -4.35 2.82
N VAL A 36 -1.49 -4.92 1.98
CA VAL A 36 -1.23 -4.41 0.64
C VAL A 36 -2.45 -4.78 -0.24
N HIS A 37 -3.11 -3.85 -0.90
CA HIS A 37 -4.26 -4.19 -1.76
C HIS A 37 -3.82 -4.68 -3.15
N TYR A 38 -4.61 -5.56 -3.78
CA TYR A 38 -4.27 -6.03 -5.11
C TYR A 38 -4.51 -4.95 -6.17
N SER A 39 -3.62 -4.85 -7.16
CA SER A 39 -3.81 -4.02 -8.34
C SER A 39 -3.33 -4.76 -9.58
N LEU A 40 -4.22 -5.01 -10.55
CA LEU A 40 -3.92 -5.83 -11.74
C LEU A 40 -2.73 -5.32 -12.56
N ASP A 41 -2.53 -4.00 -12.56
CA ASP A 41 -1.49 -3.33 -13.35
C ASP A 41 -0.15 -3.24 -12.61
N TYR A 42 -0.18 -3.28 -11.28
CA TYR A 42 0.97 -2.96 -10.45
C TYR A 42 1.40 -4.08 -9.51
N ALA A 43 0.62 -5.14 -9.36
CA ALA A 43 0.93 -6.25 -8.46
C ALA A 43 1.87 -7.28 -9.11
N PHE A 44 2.99 -7.52 -8.44
CA PHE A 44 4.01 -8.50 -8.79
C PHE A 44 4.30 -9.41 -7.59
N GLN A 45 4.95 -10.54 -7.86
CA GLN A 45 5.61 -11.30 -6.79
C GLN A 45 6.69 -10.43 -6.15
N THR A 46 6.82 -10.47 -4.83
CA THR A 46 7.86 -9.70 -4.14
C THR A 46 9.24 -10.13 -4.62
N PRO A 47 10.05 -9.23 -5.21
CA PRO A 47 11.40 -9.57 -5.67
C PRO A 47 12.31 -10.01 -4.52
N VAL A 48 13.26 -10.89 -4.79
CA VAL A 48 14.17 -11.47 -3.77
C VAL A 48 14.98 -10.38 -3.06
N GLU A 49 15.36 -9.34 -3.80
CA GLU A 49 16.07 -8.16 -3.29
C GLU A 49 15.27 -7.43 -2.21
N VAL A 50 13.94 -7.47 -2.32
CA VAL A 50 13.01 -6.83 -1.41
C VAL A 50 12.64 -7.74 -0.23
N LEU A 51 12.51 -9.06 -0.46
CA LEU A 51 12.17 -10.05 0.57
C LEU A 51 13.10 -9.98 1.79
N ASN A 52 14.40 -9.78 1.57
CA ASN A 52 15.39 -9.67 2.65
C ASN A 52 15.16 -8.45 3.58
N ARG A 53 14.40 -7.45 3.13
CA ARG A 53 14.10 -6.23 3.90
C ARG A 53 12.69 -6.20 4.47
N VAL A 54 11.73 -6.82 3.79
CA VAL A 54 10.32 -6.87 4.20
C VAL A 54 10.14 -7.57 5.55
N LYS A 55 10.96 -8.57 5.88
CA LYS A 55 10.83 -9.36 7.13
C LYS A 55 9.34 -9.72 7.38
N ASP A 56 8.80 -9.42 8.56
CA ASP A 56 7.39 -9.66 8.94
C ASP A 56 6.49 -8.42 8.77
N ASN A 57 7.04 -7.32 8.23
CA ASN A 57 6.35 -6.05 8.06
C ASN A 57 6.05 -5.77 6.59
N THR A 58 5.27 -4.72 6.35
CA THR A 58 5.09 -4.08 5.06
C THR A 58 6.18 -3.04 4.86
N LEU A 59 6.77 -3.00 3.68
CA LEU A 59 7.83 -2.06 3.32
C LEU A 59 7.32 -1.10 2.25
N LEU A 60 7.45 0.20 2.51
CA LEU A 60 7.32 1.26 1.53
C LEU A 60 8.72 1.67 1.10
N TRP A 61 9.01 1.69 -0.20
CA TRP A 61 10.36 1.98 -0.67
C TRP A 61 10.40 2.67 -2.04
N ILE A 62 11.49 3.37 -2.30
CA ILE A 62 11.77 4.03 -3.58
C ILE A 62 12.96 3.39 -4.27
N ASP A 63 12.81 3.17 -5.57
CA ASP A 63 13.90 2.86 -6.49
C ASP A 63 13.98 3.96 -7.55
N ASN A 64 14.99 4.82 -7.41
CA ASN A 64 15.26 5.94 -8.29
C ASN A 64 15.81 5.49 -9.64
N GLN A 65 16.50 4.36 -9.72
CA GLN A 65 17.06 3.87 -10.98
C GLN A 65 15.96 3.47 -11.95
N ASN A 66 14.95 2.76 -11.44
CA ASN A 66 13.78 2.36 -12.23
C ASN A 66 12.63 3.36 -12.15
N SER A 67 12.76 4.42 -11.35
CA SER A 67 11.70 5.41 -11.07
C SER A 67 10.41 4.74 -10.59
N LEU A 68 10.52 3.91 -9.54
CA LEU A 68 9.43 3.16 -8.92
C LEU A 68 9.22 3.52 -7.45
N LEU A 69 7.95 3.54 -7.04
CA LEU A 69 7.50 3.40 -5.66
C LEU A 69 7.00 1.97 -5.44
N GLY A 70 7.53 1.33 -4.42
CA GLY A 70 7.21 -0.03 -4.02
C GLY A 70 6.43 -0.10 -2.72
N PHE A 71 5.40 -0.94 -2.68
CA PHE A 71 4.74 -1.40 -1.45
C PHE A 71 4.82 -2.91 -1.38
N SER A 72 5.47 -3.46 -0.37
CA SER A 72 5.82 -4.87 -0.35
C SER A 72 5.42 -5.54 0.94
N ASP A 73 4.73 -6.68 0.83
CA ASP A 73 4.65 -7.70 1.86
C ASP A 73 5.45 -8.95 1.43
N GLN A 74 5.46 -10.01 2.24
CA GLN A 74 6.22 -11.23 1.94
C GLN A 74 5.79 -11.94 0.65
N LYS A 75 4.58 -11.68 0.14
CA LYS A 75 3.99 -12.39 -1.00
C LYS A 75 3.98 -11.52 -2.25
N LYS A 76 3.61 -10.25 -2.12
CA LYS A 76 3.38 -9.35 -3.24
C LYS A 76 3.98 -7.98 -3.04
N THR A 77 4.30 -7.38 -4.17
CA THR A 77 4.80 -6.02 -4.27
C THR A 77 3.97 -5.25 -5.28
N LEU A 78 3.55 -4.04 -4.91
CA LEU A 78 2.98 -3.08 -5.84
C LEU A 78 4.11 -2.18 -6.35
N LEU A 79 4.37 -2.22 -7.66
CA LEU A 79 5.39 -1.39 -8.32
C LEU A 79 4.70 -0.30 -9.12
N VAL A 80 4.75 0.93 -8.63
CA VAL A 80 4.09 2.09 -9.25
C VAL A 80 5.16 3.03 -9.83
N PRO A 81 5.13 3.33 -11.13
CA PRO A 81 6.02 4.35 -11.71
C PRO A 81 5.80 5.72 -11.08
N LEU A 82 6.89 6.37 -10.64
CA LEU A 82 6.82 7.67 -9.94
C LEU A 82 6.12 8.75 -10.78
N ASN A 83 6.33 8.74 -12.10
CA ASN A 83 5.70 9.68 -13.03
C ASN A 83 4.18 9.48 -13.19
N LYS A 84 3.61 8.42 -12.63
CA LYS A 84 2.16 8.19 -12.62
C LYS A 84 1.48 8.65 -11.33
N ILE A 85 2.26 8.98 -10.30
CA ILE A 85 1.75 9.35 -8.98
C ILE A 85 1.45 10.84 -8.95
N ASN A 86 0.22 11.18 -8.54
CA ASN A 86 -0.23 12.55 -8.34
C ASN A 86 -0.08 13.00 -6.89
N GLY A 87 -0.24 12.08 -5.94
CA GLY A 87 -0.12 12.38 -4.52
C GLY A 87 -0.36 11.17 -3.63
N ILE A 88 -0.08 11.35 -2.35
CA ILE A 88 -0.33 10.36 -1.31
C ILE A 88 -1.31 10.97 -0.32
N GLU A 89 -2.31 10.21 0.09
CA GLU A 89 -3.31 10.64 1.04
C GLU A 89 -3.58 9.61 2.10
N ILE A 90 -3.77 10.06 3.33
CA ILE A 90 -4.21 9.24 4.46
C ILE A 90 -5.72 9.46 4.62
N GLN A 91 -6.46 8.34 4.66
CA GLN A 91 -7.89 8.32 4.93
C GLN A 91 -8.16 7.49 6.18
N ASN A 92 -8.72 8.12 7.20
CA ASN A 92 -9.18 7.46 8.41
C ASN A 92 -10.69 7.22 8.33
N MET A 93 -11.11 5.95 8.45
CA MET A 93 -12.50 5.53 8.44
C MET A 93 -12.92 5.13 9.85
N LEU A 94 -13.82 5.91 10.42
CA LEU A 94 -14.36 5.69 11.75
C LEU A 94 -15.35 4.52 11.75
N LYS A 95 -15.45 3.86 12.91
CA LYS A 95 -16.42 2.77 13.11
C LYS A 95 -17.85 3.30 13.01
N GLY A 96 -18.57 2.88 11.98
CA GLY A 96 -20.02 2.91 11.85
C GLY A 96 -20.58 1.49 11.94
N LYS A 97 -20.97 0.88 10.81
CA LYS A 97 -21.44 -0.52 10.79
C LYS A 97 -20.31 -1.54 10.63
N GLY A 98 -19.25 -1.19 9.92
CA GLY A 98 -18.06 -2.03 9.72
C GLY A 98 -16.95 -1.77 10.75
N PRO A 99 -15.84 -2.51 10.70
CA PRO A 99 -14.67 -2.21 11.52
C PRO A 99 -14.00 -0.91 11.06
N ALA A 100 -13.46 -0.15 12.01
CA ALA A 100 -12.67 1.03 11.66
C ALA A 100 -11.45 0.62 10.80
N GLU A 101 -10.94 1.56 10.03
CA GLU A 101 -9.80 1.27 9.14
C GLU A 101 -9.02 2.55 8.84
N SER A 102 -7.70 2.41 8.80
CA SER A 102 -6.77 3.45 8.37
C SER A 102 -6.20 3.05 7.01
N CYS A 103 -6.30 3.94 6.03
CA CYS A 103 -5.83 3.69 4.67
C CYS A 103 -4.77 4.70 4.23
N LEU A 104 -3.77 4.23 3.48
CA LEU A 104 -2.82 5.04 2.73
C LEU A 104 -3.09 4.88 1.24
N TRP A 105 -3.54 5.94 0.58
CA TRP A 105 -3.94 5.95 -0.82
C TRP A 105 -2.87 6.64 -1.67
N ILE A 106 -2.58 6.04 -2.82
CA ILE A 106 -1.68 6.58 -3.84
C ILE A 106 -2.52 6.92 -5.05
N TYR A 107 -2.75 8.21 -5.25
CA TYR A 107 -3.53 8.70 -6.39
C TYR A 107 -2.70 8.66 -7.66
N LEU A 108 -3.28 8.13 -8.73
CA LEU A 108 -2.64 8.01 -10.03
C LEU A 108 -3.29 8.98 -11.04
N TYR A 109 -2.52 9.59 -11.92
CA TYR A 109 -3.06 10.57 -12.90
C TYR A 109 -4.16 10.01 -13.82
N LYS A 110 -4.20 8.69 -14.06
CA LYS A 110 -5.08 8.06 -15.06
C LYS A 110 -5.99 6.96 -14.50
N LYS A 111 -5.92 6.64 -13.20
CA LYS A 111 -6.62 5.52 -12.56
C LYS A 111 -6.94 5.86 -11.11
N SER A 112 -7.84 5.09 -10.48
CA SER A 112 -8.42 5.39 -9.18
C SER A 112 -7.38 5.58 -8.08
N PHE A 113 -6.66 4.52 -7.67
CA PHE A 113 -5.63 4.59 -6.63
C PHE A 113 -4.97 3.22 -6.43
N VAL A 114 -3.92 3.18 -5.61
CA VAL A 114 -3.37 1.98 -4.96
C VAL A 114 -3.44 2.19 -3.44
N THR A 115 -3.68 1.14 -2.65
CA THR A 115 -3.92 1.28 -1.20
C THR A 115 -3.10 0.31 -0.35
N LEU A 116 -2.58 0.83 0.78
CA LEU A 116 -2.32 0.04 1.98
C LEU A 116 -3.43 0.30 3.00
N SER A 117 -3.85 -0.72 3.75
CA SER A 117 -4.76 -0.50 4.86
C SER A 117 -4.48 -1.38 6.07
N ILE A 118 -4.97 -0.94 7.22
CA ILE A 118 -4.96 -1.70 8.45
C ILE A 118 -6.30 -1.53 9.16
N SER A 119 -6.85 -2.64 9.63
CA SER A 119 -8.12 -2.71 10.35
C SER A 119 -7.93 -3.67 11.53
N PRO A 120 -8.49 -3.40 12.72
CA PRO A 120 -9.48 -2.36 13.04
C PRO A 120 -8.90 -1.02 13.55
N GLU A 121 -7.68 -0.64 13.13
CA GLU A 121 -6.99 0.53 13.64
C GLU A 121 -7.39 1.84 12.94
N ILE A 122 -7.36 2.95 13.67
CA ILE A 122 -7.58 4.33 13.17
C ILE A 122 -6.33 5.18 13.44
N TYR A 123 -6.11 6.19 12.59
CA TYR A 123 -4.95 7.10 12.67
C TYR A 123 -3.60 6.39 12.57
N TYR A 124 -3.57 5.14 12.11
CA TYR A 124 -2.36 4.34 12.11
C TYR A 124 -1.28 4.94 11.21
N PHE A 125 -1.68 5.47 10.04
CA PHE A 125 -0.74 6.08 9.11
C PHE A 125 -0.34 7.51 9.46
N ASP A 126 -1.08 8.19 10.34
CA ASP A 126 -0.79 9.57 10.76
C ASP A 126 0.61 9.68 11.34
N GLN A 127 1.02 8.70 12.15
CA GLN A 127 2.37 8.65 12.75
C GLN A 127 3.50 8.53 11.72
N TYR A 128 3.19 8.07 10.50
CA TYR A 128 4.15 7.85 9.43
C TYR A 128 4.15 9.00 8.40
N ALA A 129 3.27 10.00 8.51
CA ALA A 129 3.08 11.01 7.45
C ALA A 129 4.38 11.74 7.08
N ASP A 130 5.13 12.21 8.07
CA ASP A 130 6.41 12.89 7.86
C ASP A 130 7.47 11.96 7.25
N ASP A 131 7.51 10.70 7.69
CA ASP A 131 8.51 9.75 7.22
C ASP A 131 8.19 9.22 5.82
N ILE A 132 6.90 9.12 5.47
CA ILE A 132 6.44 8.86 4.11
C ILE A 132 6.88 10.02 3.21
N HIS A 133 6.69 11.27 3.63
CA HIS A 133 7.15 12.44 2.89
C HIS A 133 8.68 12.42 2.70
N LYS A 134 9.47 12.22 3.76
CA LYS A 134 10.95 12.15 3.68
C LYS A 134 11.44 11.00 2.80
N THR A 135 10.74 9.87 2.83
CA THR A 135 11.09 8.66 2.08
C THR A 135 10.77 8.82 0.59
N THR A 136 9.58 9.32 0.28
CA THR A 136 9.06 9.34 -1.10
C THR A 136 9.25 10.66 -1.84
N GLY A 137 9.36 11.77 -1.10
CA GLY A 137 9.34 13.13 -1.64
C GLY A 137 7.94 13.63 -2.03
N PHE A 138 6.89 12.80 -1.98
CA PHE A 138 5.53 13.23 -2.27
C PHE A 138 4.92 13.96 -1.07
N THR A 139 4.08 14.96 -1.34
CA THR A 139 3.21 15.54 -0.32
C THR A 139 2.23 14.47 0.17
N VAL A 140 2.09 14.38 1.48
CA VAL A 140 1.10 13.53 2.15
C VAL A 140 -0.03 14.43 2.64
N THR A 141 -1.26 14.18 2.19
CA THR A 141 -2.46 14.89 2.62
C THR A 141 -3.32 14.01 3.53
N PHE A 142 -4.27 14.64 4.22
CA PHE A 142 -5.27 13.95 5.03
C PHE A 142 -6.65 14.25 4.45
N SER A 143 -7.38 13.19 4.11
CA SER A 143 -8.79 13.33 3.77
C SER A 143 -9.64 13.48 5.04
N PRO A 144 -10.80 14.15 4.98
CA PRO A 144 -11.73 14.21 6.10
C PRO A 144 -12.12 12.81 6.58
N GLU A 145 -12.23 12.65 7.90
CA GLU A 145 -12.75 11.43 8.49
C GLU A 145 -14.20 11.16 8.02
N PHE A 146 -14.53 9.89 7.82
CA PHE A 146 -15.92 9.48 7.61
C PHE A 146 -16.23 8.15 8.31
N TYR A 147 -17.50 7.94 8.62
CA TYR A 147 -17.98 6.70 9.23
C TYR A 147 -18.26 5.65 8.15
N ASN A 148 -17.72 4.45 8.32
CA ASN A 148 -18.05 3.36 7.42
C ASN A 148 -19.56 3.01 7.50
N ALA A 149 -20.16 2.71 6.34
CA ALA A 149 -21.61 2.55 6.19
C ALA A 149 -22.09 1.12 6.49
#